data_AF-A0A3L7SZE5-F1
#
_entry.id   AF-A0A3L7SZE5-F1
#
_cell.length_a   1.000
_cell.length_b   1.000
_cell.length_c   1.000
_cell.angle_alpha   90.00
_cell.angle_beta   90.00
_cell.angle_gamma   90.00
#
_symmetry.space_group_name_H-M   'P 1'
#
loop_
_entity.id
_entity.type
_entity.pdbx_description
1 polymer ?
#
loop_
_entity_poly.entity_id
_entity_poly.type
_entity_poly.pdbx_seq_one_letter_code
_entity_poly.pdbx_strand_id
1 'polypeptide(L)'
;MMDPANPSRSEGTITVAERVLRYTWSHDGKNHSGAIELKGQPAALKATWSDSFHATDPFTLNGLFEAGVVRMFTTYDAGDECWGWQIELDLRDPEACVLRMFNVMPGFGAVPAVVLHGTR
;
A
#
# COMPACT_ATOMS: atom_id res chain seq x y z
N MET A 1 -13.19 -14.15 -2.67
CA MET A 1 -12.51 -14.08 -3.98
C MET A 1 -12.46 -12.61 -4.35
N MET A 2 -11.28 -12.01 -4.44
CA MET A 2 -11.12 -10.58 -4.76
C MET A 2 -11.35 -10.41 -6.27
N ASP A 3 -12.27 -9.54 -6.69
CA ASP A 3 -12.51 -9.24 -8.11
C ASP A 3 -11.47 -8.22 -8.60
N PRO A 4 -10.53 -8.61 -9.50
CA PRO A 4 -9.52 -7.73 -10.07
C PRO A 4 -10.07 -6.45 -10.72
N ALA A 5 -11.29 -6.51 -11.22
CA ALA A 5 -11.93 -5.41 -11.94
C ALA A 5 -12.58 -4.39 -10.98
N ASN A 6 -12.73 -4.70 -9.70
CA ASN A 6 -13.46 -3.89 -8.74
C ASN A 6 -12.67 -3.69 -7.43
N PRO A 7 -11.62 -2.85 -7.42
CA PRO A 7 -10.85 -2.58 -6.22
C PRO A 7 -11.71 -1.89 -5.15
N SER A 8 -11.35 -2.11 -3.88
CA SER A 8 -11.97 -1.35 -2.79
C SER A 8 -11.54 0.11 -2.87
N ARG A 9 -12.52 0.99 -3.08
CA ARG A 9 -12.36 2.44 -3.08
C ARG A 9 -13.03 2.99 -1.83
N SER A 10 -12.29 3.72 -1.01
CA SER A 10 -12.84 4.37 0.17
C SER A 10 -12.26 5.75 0.37
N GLU A 11 -13.11 6.66 0.84
CA GLU A 11 -12.68 7.91 1.47
C GLU A 11 -12.07 7.58 2.84
N GLY A 12 -10.91 8.14 3.13
CA GLY A 12 -10.19 7.87 4.37
C GLY A 12 -9.32 9.05 4.78
N THR A 13 -8.75 8.97 5.98
CA THR A 13 -7.73 9.93 6.39
C THR A 13 -6.36 9.29 6.23
N ILE A 14 -5.43 10.08 5.70
CA ILE A 14 -4.03 9.71 5.62
C ILE A 14 -3.26 10.75 6.41
N THR A 15 -2.48 10.33 7.40
CA THR A 15 -1.62 11.23 8.17
C THR A 15 -0.16 10.87 7.91
N VAL A 16 0.62 11.86 7.49
CA VAL A 16 2.06 11.73 7.22
C VAL A 16 2.82 12.50 8.31
N ALA A 17 3.59 11.80 9.15
CA ALA A 17 4.45 12.42 10.16
C ALA A 17 5.86 11.83 10.13
N GLU A 18 6.87 12.70 9.98
CA GLU A 18 8.31 12.42 9.91
C GLU A 18 8.73 11.36 8.88
N ARG A 19 8.29 10.11 9.00
CA ARG A 19 8.45 8.99 8.06
C ARG A 19 7.35 7.91 8.16
N VAL A 20 6.26 8.20 8.84
CA VAL A 20 5.16 7.26 9.10
C VAL A 20 3.91 7.74 8.39
N LEU A 21 3.35 6.86 7.56
CA LEU A 21 2.01 6.96 7.01
C LEU A 21 1.07 6.16 7.91
N ARG A 22 -0.06 6.75 8.31
CA ARG A 22 -1.17 6.01 8.91
C ARG A 22 -2.42 6.25 8.07
N TYR A 23 -3.18 5.20 7.82
CA TYR A 23 -4.38 5.28 7.00
C TYR A 23 -5.50 4.42 7.58
N THR A 24 -6.74 4.81 7.25
CA THR A 24 -7.94 4.02 7.46
C THR A 24 -8.64 3.79 6.13
N TRP A 25 -9.34 2.67 6.03
CA TRP A 25 -10.14 2.32 4.84
C TRP A 25 -11.30 1.43 5.22
N SER A 26 -12.22 1.19 4.29
CA SER A 26 -13.34 0.29 4.51
C SER A 26 -13.53 -0.71 3.39
N HIS A 27 -13.97 -1.91 3.76
CA HIS A 27 -14.31 -2.99 2.85
C HIS A 27 -15.46 -3.80 3.44
N ASP A 28 -16.49 -4.07 2.63
CA ASP A 28 -17.68 -4.82 3.04
C ASP A 28 -18.28 -4.35 4.38
N GLY A 29 -18.34 -3.01 4.58
CA GLY A 29 -18.90 -2.39 5.78
C GLY A 29 -18.02 -2.50 7.04
N LYS A 30 -16.79 -3.00 6.94
CA LYS A 30 -15.83 -3.06 8.04
C LYS A 30 -14.72 -2.03 7.84
N ASN A 31 -14.33 -1.37 8.94
CA ASN A 31 -13.22 -0.44 8.94
C ASN A 31 -11.91 -1.19 9.21
N HIS A 32 -10.90 -0.82 8.44
CA HIS A 32 -9.54 -1.31 8.52
C HIS A 32 -8.57 -0.16 8.69
N SER A 33 -7.39 -0.46 9.19
CA SER A 33 -6.33 0.51 9.40
C SER A 33 -4.98 -0.11 9.09
N GLY A 34 -4.06 0.73 8.64
CA GLY A 34 -2.70 0.30 8.40
C GLY A 34 -1.71 1.42 8.59
N ALA A 35 -0.44 1.03 8.60
CA ALA A 35 0.67 1.93 8.77
C ALA A 35 1.83 1.53 7.86
N ILE A 36 2.56 2.54 7.37
CA ILE A 36 3.79 2.36 6.61
C ILE A 36 4.86 3.22 7.29
N GLU A 37 5.91 2.59 7.80
CA GLU A 37 7.08 3.27 8.35
C GLU A 37 8.24 3.18 7.34
N LEU A 38 8.61 4.31 6.75
CA LEU A 38 9.70 4.40 5.77
C LEU A 38 11.05 4.49 6.47
N LYS A 39 12.06 3.79 5.95
CA LYS A 39 13.45 3.77 6.44
C LYS A 39 14.44 3.84 5.27
N GLY A 40 15.65 4.31 5.53
CA GLY A 40 16.69 4.43 4.50
C GLY A 40 16.55 5.65 3.59
N GLN A 41 17.36 5.66 2.53
CA GLN A 41 17.47 6.78 1.59
C GLN A 41 16.49 6.63 0.42
N PRO A 42 16.05 7.73 -0.23
CA PRO A 42 15.08 7.70 -1.33
C PRO A 42 15.34 6.66 -2.42
N ALA A 43 16.59 6.47 -2.86
CA ALA A 43 16.93 5.54 -3.94
C ALA A 43 16.94 4.05 -3.52
N ALA A 44 16.87 3.76 -2.22
CA ALA A 44 16.92 2.41 -1.66
C ALA A 44 16.14 2.39 -0.34
N LEU A 45 14.85 2.72 -0.42
CA LEU A 45 13.97 2.74 0.73
C LEU A 45 13.69 1.31 1.20
N LYS A 46 13.49 1.19 2.50
CA LYS A 46 12.81 0.07 3.11
C LYS A 46 11.54 0.58 3.77
N ALA A 47 10.54 -0.26 3.91
CA ALA A 47 9.38 0.05 4.72
C ALA A 47 9.00 -1.12 5.60
N THR A 48 8.44 -0.82 6.77
CA THR A 48 7.63 -1.77 7.53
C THR A 48 6.17 -1.41 7.28
N TRP A 49 5.38 -2.35 6.79
CA TRP A 49 3.95 -2.17 6.54
C TRP A 49 3.14 -3.16 7.35
N SER A 50 2.08 -2.67 7.95
CA SER A 50 1.02 -3.49 8.54
C SER A 50 -0.34 -2.98 8.09
N ASP A 51 -1.29 -3.89 8.00
CA ASP A 51 -2.67 -3.62 7.64
C ASP A 51 -3.57 -4.61 8.37
N SER A 52 -4.61 -4.13 9.05
CA SER A 52 -5.45 -4.98 9.89
C SER A 52 -6.24 -6.05 9.11
N PHE A 53 -6.20 -6.02 7.77
CA PHE A 53 -6.76 -7.04 6.91
C PHE A 53 -5.69 -7.77 6.09
N HIS A 54 -4.87 -7.04 5.33
CA HIS A 54 -3.92 -7.64 4.39
C HIS A 54 -2.60 -8.09 5.02
N ALA A 55 -2.22 -7.53 6.16
CA ALA A 55 -0.91 -7.75 6.78
C ALA A 55 -1.00 -7.59 8.31
N THR A 56 -1.68 -8.53 8.95
CA THR A 56 -1.81 -8.56 10.42
C THR A 56 -0.46 -8.71 11.10
N ASP A 57 0.43 -9.49 10.48
CA ASP A 57 1.86 -9.49 10.78
C ASP A 57 2.59 -8.53 9.82
N PRO A 58 3.48 -7.66 10.31
CA PRO A 58 4.12 -6.66 9.46
C PRO A 58 5.05 -7.26 8.39
N PHE A 59 4.95 -6.75 7.17
CA PHE A 59 5.91 -7.05 6.10
C PHE A 59 7.03 -6.02 6.05
N THR A 60 8.21 -6.48 5.63
CA THR A 60 9.26 -5.59 5.13
C THR A 60 9.14 -5.44 3.62
N LEU A 61 9.15 -4.20 3.13
CA LEU A 61 9.13 -3.88 1.71
C LEU A 61 10.45 -3.25 1.29
N ASN A 62 10.84 -3.53 0.05
CA ASN A 62 11.83 -2.77 -0.69
C ASN A 62 11.13 -1.63 -1.40
N GLY A 63 11.78 -0.48 -1.57
CA GLY A 63 11.17 0.60 -2.31
C GLY A 63 12.13 1.66 -2.81
N LEU A 64 11.56 2.61 -3.54
CA LEU A 64 12.23 3.78 -4.08
C LEU A 64 11.27 4.97 -4.04
N PHE A 65 11.83 6.17 -3.85
CA PHE A 65 11.11 7.43 -3.99
C PHE A 65 11.69 8.19 -5.18
N GLU A 66 10.84 8.42 -6.17
CA GLU A 66 11.21 9.08 -7.41
C GLU A 66 10.05 9.95 -7.91
N ALA A 67 10.37 11.17 -8.34
CA ALA A 67 9.40 12.10 -8.94
C ALA A 67 8.10 12.28 -8.13
N GLY A 68 8.20 12.32 -6.80
CA GLY A 68 7.05 12.51 -5.90
C GLY A 68 6.22 11.24 -5.65
N VAL A 69 6.67 10.07 -6.09
CA VAL A 69 5.98 8.78 -5.87
C VAL A 69 6.89 7.82 -5.12
N VAL A 70 6.41 7.26 -4.02
CA VAL A 70 7.07 6.16 -3.32
C VAL A 70 6.49 4.85 -3.86
N ARG A 71 7.35 3.98 -4.39
CA ARG A 71 6.97 2.62 -4.81
C ARG A 71 7.61 1.62 -3.88
N MET A 72 6.83 0.68 -3.37
CA MET A 72 7.27 -0.34 -2.45
C MET A 72 6.76 -1.71 -2.88
N PHE A 73 7.52 -2.76 -2.63
CA PHE A 73 7.14 -4.11 -2.99
C PHE A 73 7.73 -5.16 -2.06
N THR A 74 7.04 -6.29 -1.98
CA THR A 74 7.50 -7.52 -1.33
C THR A 74 6.85 -8.73 -2.01
N THR A 75 7.17 -9.93 -1.53
CA THR A 75 6.52 -11.18 -1.94
C THR A 75 6.02 -11.92 -0.71
N TYR A 76 4.99 -12.74 -0.89
CA TYR A 76 4.42 -13.55 0.18
C TYR A 76 3.86 -14.86 -0.37
N ASP A 77 3.74 -15.85 0.52
CA ASP A 77 3.17 -17.15 0.17
C ASP A 77 1.65 -17.05 0.08
N ALA A 78 1.12 -17.44 -1.07
CA ALA A 78 -0.31 -17.43 -1.39
C ALA A 78 -0.79 -18.86 -1.67
N GLY A 79 -0.63 -19.76 -0.69
CA GLY A 79 -0.86 -21.18 -0.87
C GLY A 79 0.30 -21.84 -1.62
N ASP A 80 0.01 -22.45 -2.77
CA ASP A 80 1.01 -23.11 -3.62
C ASP A 80 1.76 -22.14 -4.55
N GLU A 81 1.41 -20.85 -4.53
CA GLU A 81 2.01 -19.81 -5.35
C GLU A 81 2.74 -18.75 -4.50
N CYS A 82 3.71 -18.07 -5.11
CA CYS A 82 4.36 -16.89 -4.53
C CYS A 82 3.82 -15.65 -5.24
N TRP A 83 3.07 -14.82 -4.52
CA TRP A 83 2.53 -13.57 -5.05
C TRP A 83 3.41 -12.40 -4.63
N GLY A 84 3.40 -11.34 -5.44
CA GLY A 84 3.95 -10.06 -5.05
C GLY A 84 2.88 -9.18 -4.41
N TRP A 85 3.32 -8.26 -3.57
CA TRP A 85 2.52 -7.14 -3.10
C TRP A 85 3.22 -5.85 -3.48
N GLN A 86 2.49 -4.90 -4.05
CA GLN A 86 3.01 -3.58 -4.40
C GLN A 86 2.18 -2.49 -3.76
N ILE A 87 2.86 -1.43 -3.31
CA ILE A 87 2.25 -0.23 -2.77
C ILE A 87 2.84 0.97 -3.49
N GLU A 88 1.98 1.85 -3.98
CA GLU A 88 2.36 3.18 -4.48
C GLU A 88 1.74 4.25 -3.59
N LEU A 89 2.56 5.18 -3.13
CA LEU A 89 2.12 6.40 -2.45
C LEU A 89 2.48 7.59 -3.32
N ASP A 90 1.47 8.21 -3.90
CA ASP A 90 1.58 9.40 -4.75
C ASP A 90 1.46 10.66 -3.88
N LEU A 91 2.55 11.42 -3.82
CA LEU A 91 2.72 12.63 -3.01
C LEU A 91 2.97 13.87 -3.88
N ARG A 92 2.62 13.81 -5.17
CA ARG A 92 2.87 14.91 -6.11
C ARG A 92 1.96 16.11 -5.87
N ASP A 93 0.78 15.88 -5.31
CA ASP A 93 -0.09 16.94 -4.82
C ASP A 93 0.36 17.35 -3.39
N PRO A 94 0.58 18.64 -3.11
CA PRO A 94 0.97 19.07 -1.77
C PRO A 94 -0.13 18.89 -0.72
N GLU A 95 -1.40 18.95 -1.11
CA GLU A 95 -2.58 18.93 -0.22
C GLU A 95 -3.29 17.56 -0.21
N ALA A 96 -2.96 16.69 -1.16
CA ALA A 96 -3.55 15.37 -1.30
C ALA A 96 -2.50 14.28 -1.46
N CYS A 97 -2.88 13.06 -1.13
CA CYS A 97 -2.10 11.87 -1.42
C CYS A 97 -2.99 10.72 -1.84
N VAL A 98 -2.44 9.84 -2.67
CA VAL A 98 -3.14 8.64 -3.12
C VAL A 98 -2.30 7.42 -2.78
N LEU A 99 -2.88 6.51 -1.99
CA LEU A 99 -2.30 5.22 -1.67
C LEU A 99 -2.96 4.15 -2.54
N ARG A 100 -2.17 3.42 -3.32
CA ARG A 100 -2.62 2.30 -4.15
C ARG A 100 -1.91 1.04 -3.71
N MET A 101 -2.65 -0.04 -3.54
CA MET A 101 -2.11 -1.35 -3.22
C MET A 101 -2.52 -2.35 -4.28
N PHE A 102 -1.61 -3.26 -4.63
CA PHE A 102 -1.81 -4.21 -5.71
C PHE A 102 -1.38 -5.61 -5.27
N ASN A 103 -2.20 -6.61 -5.63
CA ASN A 103 -1.75 -7.99 -5.71
C ASN A 103 -1.00 -8.16 -7.03
N VAL A 104 0.20 -8.71 -6.99
CA VAL A 104 0.98 -9.06 -8.19
C VAL A 104 0.95 -10.57 -8.36
N MET A 105 0.03 -11.04 -9.19
CA MET A 105 -0.17 -12.47 -9.41
C MET A 105 0.79 -12.97 -10.50
N PRO A 106 1.42 -14.15 -10.30
CA PRO A 106 2.21 -14.79 -11.34
C PRO A 106 1.42 -14.92 -12.65
N GLY A 107 2.01 -14.48 -13.77
CA GLY A 107 1.38 -14.57 -15.09
C GLY A 107 0.30 -13.52 -15.41
N PHE A 108 -0.24 -12.80 -14.41
CA PHE A 108 -1.26 -11.77 -14.61
C PHE A 108 -0.76 -10.35 -14.31
N GLY A 109 0.30 -10.22 -13.51
CA GLY A 109 0.88 -8.93 -13.14
C GLY A 109 0.11 -8.22 -12.02
N ALA A 110 0.29 -6.90 -11.93
CA ALA A 110 -0.28 -6.08 -10.86
C ALA A 110 -1.78 -5.83 -11.07
N VAL A 111 -2.57 -6.18 -10.06
CA VAL A 111 -4.02 -6.02 -9.99
C VAL A 111 -4.37 -5.15 -8.79
N PRO A 112 -5.15 -4.06 -8.97
CA PRO A 112 -5.55 -3.18 -7.87
C PRO A 112 -6.33 -3.93 -6.78
N ALA A 113 -5.89 -3.79 -5.54
CA ALA A 113 -6.57 -4.30 -4.34
C ALA A 113 -7.29 -3.17 -3.59
N VAL A 114 -6.57 -2.07 -3.32
CA VAL A 114 -7.06 -0.92 -2.55
C VAL A 114 -6.61 0.37 -3.22
N VAL A 115 -7.50 1.36 -3.29
CA VAL A 115 -7.18 2.74 -3.68
C VAL A 115 -7.79 3.71 -2.67
N LEU A 116 -6.93 4.43 -1.95
CA LEU A 116 -7.31 5.43 -0.95
C LEU A 116 -6.89 6.82 -1.39
N HIS A 117 -7.80 7.77 -1.21
CA HIS A 117 -7.54 9.19 -1.37
C HIS A 117 -7.56 9.81 0.02
N GLY A 118 -6.51 10.56 0.36
CA GLY A 118 -6.40 11.26 1.64
C GLY A 118 -5.90 12.68 1.46
N THR A 119 -6.30 13.55 2.38
CA THR A 119 -5.81 14.93 2.50
C THR A 119 -4.57 14.96 3.39
N ARG A 120 -3.60 15.85 3.10
CA ARG A 120 -2.33 15.95 3.81
C ARG A 120 -2.17 17.25 4.58
#